data_AF-A0A1T3F8B1-F1
#
_entry.id   AF-A0A1T3F8B1-F1
#
_cell.length_a   1.000
_cell.length_b   1.000
_cell.length_c   1.000
_cell.angle_alpha   90.00
_cell.angle_beta   90.00
_cell.angle_gamma   90.00
#
_symmetry.space_group_name_H-M   'P 1'
#
loop_
_entity.id
_entity.type
_entity.pdbx_description
1 polymer ?
#
loop_
_entity_poly.entity_id
_entity_poly.type
_entity_poly.pdbx_seq_one_letter_code
_entity_poly.pdbx_strand_id
1 'polypeptide(L)' 'MKLSDIISRENYHSIQLYKQGVFWVAYEQSAYSIWEHKGYRVNKKYIKSLKRDVVSLGFPASVLDEIGEI' A
#
# COMPACT_ATOMS: atom_id res chain seq x y z
N MET A 1 7.34 -7.09 10.40
CA MET A 1 6.69 -7.97 9.42
C MET A 1 7.50 -7.94 8.12
N LYS A 2 7.67 -9.06 7.42
CA LYS A 2 8.44 -9.06 6.16
C LYS A 2 7.53 -8.63 5.00
N LEU A 3 8.12 -7.99 3.98
CA LEU A 3 7.37 -7.58 2.79
C LEU A 3 6.77 -8.77 2.03
N SER A 4 7.43 -9.93 2.06
CA SER A 4 6.88 -11.18 1.51
C SER A 4 5.50 -11.53 2.09
N ASP A 5 5.34 -11.34 3.40
CA ASP A 5 4.13 -11.73 4.13
C ASP A 5 2.99 -10.77 3.79
N ILE A 6 3.31 -9.47 3.70
CA ILE A 6 2.38 -8.42 3.26
C ILE A 6 1.82 -8.76 1.87
N ILE A 7 2.71 -8.96 0.91
CA ILE A 7 2.35 -9.28 -0.46
C ILE A 7 1.51 -10.55 -0.54
N SER A 8 1.83 -11.58 0.25
CA SER A 8 1.07 -12.84 0.22
C SER A 8 -0.36 -12.72 0.73
N ARG A 9 -0.67 -11.65 1.46
CA ARG A 9 -1.99 -11.40 2.03
C ARG A 9 -2.83 -10.49 1.15
N GLU A 10 -2.22 -9.74 0.23
CA GLU A 10 -2.93 -8.85 -0.69
C GLU A 10 -4.04 -9.59 -1.42
N ASN A 11 -5.19 -8.93 -1.54
CA ASN A 11 -6.36 -9.46 -2.20
C ASN A 11 -7.18 -8.30 -2.79
N TYR A 12 -8.20 -8.62 -3.59
CA TYR A 12 -9.04 -7.62 -4.28
C TYR A 12 -10.28 -7.19 -3.49
N HIS A 13 -10.52 -7.76 -2.31
CA HIS A 13 -11.74 -7.55 -1.52
C HIS A 13 -11.53 -6.57 -0.36
N SER A 14 -10.28 -6.35 0.08
CA SER A 14 -9.98 -5.45 1.18
C SER A 14 -8.70 -4.66 0.97
N ILE A 15 -8.75 -3.38 1.30
CA ILE A 15 -7.59 -2.50 1.32
C ILE A 15 -6.79 -2.78 2.59
N GLN A 16 -5.52 -3.14 2.41
CA GLN A 16 -4.60 -3.43 3.51
C GLN A 16 -3.61 -2.28 3.71
N LEU A 17 -3.57 -1.78 4.94
CA LEU A 17 -2.73 -0.68 5.33
C LEU A 17 -1.72 -1.13 6.38
N TYR A 18 -0.46 -0.76 6.16
CA TYR A 18 0.64 -1.11 7.02
C TYR A 18 1.30 0.13 7.59
N LYS A 19 1.34 0.24 8.92
CA LYS A 19 1.90 1.39 9.61
C LYS A 19 3.42 1.37 9.55
N GLN A 20 4.01 2.46 9.04
CA GLN A 20 5.45 2.72 9.04
C GLN A 20 5.71 4.07 9.73
N GLY A 21 5.79 4.04 11.06
CA GLY A 21 5.93 5.25 11.87
C GLY A 21 4.69 6.14 11.78
N VAL A 22 4.86 7.35 11.22
CA VAL A 22 3.78 8.34 11.02
C VAL A 22 3.06 8.21 9.68
N PHE A 23 3.48 7.27 8.82
CA PHE A 23 2.87 6.99 7.53
C PHE A 23 2.14 5.65 7.54
N TRP A 24 1.09 5.55 6.74
CA TRP A 24 0.53 4.28 6.28
C TRP A 24 1.03 3.98 4.89
N VAL A 25 1.24 2.70 4.61
CA VAL A 25 1.65 2.22 3.30
C VAL A 25 0.72 1.10 2.86
N ALA A 26 0.20 1.22 1.64
CA ALA A 26 -0.50 0.18 0.92
C ALA A 26 0.42 -0.39 -0.17
N TYR A 27 0.20 -1.65 -0.55
CA TYR A 27 0.98 -2.33 -1.58
C TYR A 27 0.06 -2.86 -2.68
N GLU A 28 0.60 -3.03 -3.89
CA GLU A 28 -0.06 -3.71 -5.02
C GLU A 28 -1.53 -3.31 -5.24
N GLN A 29 -2.48 -4.23 -5.04
CA GLN A 29 -3.91 -4.02 -5.22
C GLN A 29 -4.43 -2.91 -4.30
N SER A 30 -4.08 -2.97 -3.01
CA SER A 30 -4.46 -1.93 -2.04
C SER A 30 -3.91 -0.55 -2.44
N ALA A 31 -2.69 -0.50 -2.98
CA ALA A 31 -2.11 0.75 -3.48
C ALA A 31 -2.86 1.28 -4.71
N TYR A 32 -3.29 0.39 -5.61
CA TYR A 32 -4.06 0.76 -6.79
C TYR A 32 -5.43 1.33 -6.42
N SER A 33 -6.17 0.69 -5.51
CA SER A 33 -7.47 1.19 -5.04
C SER A 33 -7.34 2.61 -4.48
N ILE A 34 -6.39 2.84 -3.58
CA ILE A 34 -6.19 4.19 -3.01
C ILE A 34 -5.79 5.20 -4.08
N TRP A 35 -4.97 4.79 -5.04
CA TRP A 35 -4.56 5.64 -6.16
C TRP A 35 -5.76 6.07 -7.02
N GLU A 36 -6.67 5.14 -7.33
CA GLU A 36 -7.87 5.42 -8.13
C GLU A 36 -8.78 6.47 -7.49
N HIS A 37 -8.92 6.45 -6.16
CA HIS A 37 -9.79 7.38 -5.44
C HIS A 37 -9.14 8.71 -5.06
N LYS A 38 -7.82 8.74 -4.77
CA LYS A 38 -7.14 9.93 -4.21
C LYS A 38 -6.03 10.49 -5.11
N GLY A 39 -5.59 9.76 -6.13
CA GLY A 39 -4.56 10.22 -7.08
C GLY A 39 -3.16 10.41 -6.48
N TYR A 40 -2.85 9.81 -5.33
CA TYR A 40 -1.54 9.97 -4.69
C TYR A 40 -0.38 9.40 -5.52
N ARG A 41 0.84 9.89 -5.28
CA ARG A 41 2.00 9.38 -6.00
C ARG A 41 2.31 7.92 -5.62
N VAL A 42 2.27 7.04 -6.61
CA VAL A 42 2.74 5.65 -6.48
C VAL A 42 4.25 5.54 -6.63
N ASN A 43 4.84 4.60 -5.88
CA ASN A 43 6.25 4.22 -5.97
C ASN A 43 6.35 2.77 -6.44
N LYS A 44 7.17 2.52 -7.47
CA LYS A 44 7.47 1.19 -7.98
C LYS A 44 8.94 0.88 -7.74
N LYS A 45 9.23 -0.21 -7.05
CA LYS A 45 10.60 -0.62 -6.71
C LYS A 45 10.83 -2.11 -6.96
N TYR A 46 11.94 -2.45 -7.59
CA TYR A 46 12.37 -3.84 -7.71
C TYR A 46 12.88 -4.37 -6.37
N ILE A 47 12.26 -5.44 -5.86
CA ILE A 47 12.61 -6.06 -4.59
C ILE A 47 13.40 -7.34 -4.84
N LYS A 48 14.72 -7.28 -4.59
CA LYS A 48 15.66 -8.38 -4.84
C LYS A 48 15.24 -9.71 -4.20
N SER A 49 14.73 -9.68 -2.96
CA SER A 49 14.31 -10.88 -2.24
C SER A 49 13.05 -11.54 -2.83
N LEU A 50 12.20 -10.78 -3.51
CA LEU A 50 10.98 -11.27 -4.16
C LEU A 50 11.16 -11.48 -5.67
N LYS A 51 12.31 -11.08 -6.21
CA LYS A 51 12.67 -11.13 -7.65
C LYS A 51 11.62 -10.49 -8.57
N ARG A 52 10.91 -9.47 -8.09
CA ARG A 52 9.85 -8.78 -8.82
C ARG A 52 9.76 -7.31 -8.44
N ASP A 53 9.12 -6.53 -9.29
CA ASP A 53 8.68 -5.19 -8.94
C ASP A 53 7.54 -5.23 -7.93
N VAL A 54 7.57 -4.30 -6.99
CA VAL A 54 6.49 -4.08 -6.02
C VAL A 54 6.04 -2.64 -6.13
N VAL A 55 4.72 -2.44 -6.25
CA VAL A 55 4.09 -1.12 -6.18
C VAL A 55 3.70 -0.83 -4.73
N SER A 56 3.93 0.40 -4.29
CA SER A 56 3.56 0.89 -2.98
C SER A 56 3.07 2.32 -3.06
N LEU A 57 2.16 2.66 -2.15
CA LEU A 57 1.63 4.01 -1.99
C LEU A 57 1.63 4.33 -0.51
N GLY A 58 2.32 5.42 -0.13
CA GLY A 58 2.41 5.88 1.24
C GLY A 58 1.68 7.21 1.43
N PHE A 59 0.99 7.37 2.56
CA PHE A 59 0.31 8.61 2.93
C PHE A 59 0.40 8.87 4.44
N PRO A 60 0.29 10.13 4.90
CA PRO A 60 0.38 10.47 6.33
C PRO A 60 -0.79 9.91 7.12
N ALA A 61 -0.56 9.52 8.38
CA ALA A 61 -1.60 8.97 9.25
C ALA A 61 -2.75 9.93 9.56
N SER A 62 -2.53 11.24 9.45
CA SER A 62 -3.58 12.25 9.61
C SER A 62 -4.68 12.17 8.54
N VAL A 63 -4.41 11.53 7.41
CA VAL A 63 -5.35 11.44 6.27
C VAL A 63 -6.04 10.07 6.23
N LEU A 64 -5.79 9.22 7.23
CA LEU A 64 -6.37 7.87 7.29
C LEU A 64 -7.90 7.91 7.34
N ASP A 65 -8.46 8.82 8.14
CA ASP A 65 -9.91 8.93 8.33
C ASP A 65 -10.62 9.29 7.01
N GLU A 66 -9.96 10.07 6.14
CA GLU A 66 -10.48 10.42 4.80
C GLU A 66 -10.42 9.26 3.78
N ILE A 67 -9.66 8.20 4.08
CA ILE A 67 -9.48 7.01 3.24
C ILE A 67 -10.37 5.86 3.73
N GLY A 68 -10.78 5.86 5.00
CA GLY A 68 -11.70 4.87 5.57
C GLY A 68 -13.14 4.97 5.04
N GLU A 69 -13.48 6.02 4.31
CA GLU A 69 -14.78 6.21 3.65
C GLU A 69 -14.85 5.64 2.22
N ILE A 70 -13.80 4.94 1.76
CA ILE A 70 -13.69 4.35 0.41
C ILE A 70 -14.23 2.92 0.38
#